data_AF-A0A937U2J5-F1
#
_entry.id   AF-A0A937U2J5-F1
#
_cell.length_a   1.000
_cell.length_b   1.000
_cell.length_c   1.000
_cell.angle_alpha   90.00
_cell.angle_beta   90.00
_cell.angle_gamma   90.00
#
_symmetry.space_group_name_H-M   'P 1'
#
loop_
_entity.id
_entity.type
_entity.pdbx_description
1 polymer ?
#
loop_
_entity_poly.entity_id
_entity_poly.type
_entity_poly.pdbx_seq_one_letter_code
_entity_poly.pdbx_strand_id
1 'polypeptide(L)'
;MNIELLNRTIEPAENPGLETTDPRLSDIIALAQNGDYQGSADQAQAVFEEDIFDVRIVGFFLYGIYLETDIVALYDIFQTLIRLFQENWEAIGPAKKREKHAQTSINWLIKQLSKTLQYEEDKNSDNWNRWLKEVTSDDVTQIIEAGDELQQTLESILEDASRPLLEGLLKIKEWLTNLQQLVYQEPEPEVEPETESDEPESQQPIETIDQKAVSPAMISADDTVVAGSYHLRILLNKIEVFEQLINEKKFIMAALVAEDINDIVANFDPKVYFPGLFSKYSYLLAMNISKLSSFDGQKNTVEWQAMKELYKVDLNSFITFDTDNIDPEFFQVREADTGDEDYDEDYNGTPQDDEDNE
;
A
#
# COMPACT_ATOMS: atom_id res chain seq x y z
N MET A 1 26.57 -5.27 12.23
CA MET A 1 27.10 -4.01 11.68
C MET A 1 26.90 -2.85 12.67
N ASN A 2 27.73 -1.80 12.59
CA ASN A 2 27.75 -0.69 13.56
C ASN A 2 27.22 0.63 12.97
N ILE A 3 25.91 0.91 13.12
CA ILE A 3 25.27 2.13 12.61
C ILE A 3 25.84 3.43 13.20
N GLU A 4 26.46 3.37 14.39
CA GLU A 4 27.08 4.51 15.07
C GLU A 4 28.22 5.15 14.29
N LEU A 5 28.79 4.44 13.30
CA LEU A 5 29.77 5.01 12.39
C LEU A 5 29.22 6.22 11.62
N LEU A 6 27.92 6.18 11.27
CA LEU A 6 27.20 7.26 10.59
C LEU A 6 26.35 8.10 11.56
N ASN A 7 25.98 7.58 12.73
CA ASN A 7 25.31 8.33 13.81
C ASN A 7 26.27 9.12 14.70
N ARG A 8 27.18 9.85 14.07
CA ARG A 8 28.04 10.85 14.72
C ARG A 8 28.24 12.06 13.81
N THR A 9 28.68 13.17 14.38
CA THR A 9 29.15 14.31 13.59
C THR A 9 30.45 13.94 12.91
N ILE A 10 30.53 14.18 11.60
CA ILE A 10 31.69 13.86 10.77
C ILE A 10 32.34 15.18 10.34
N GLU A 11 33.63 15.31 10.58
CA GLU A 11 34.39 16.50 10.20
C GLU A 11 34.59 16.53 8.66
N PRO A 12 34.34 17.66 7.99
CA PRO A 12 34.57 17.77 6.54
C PRO A 12 36.03 17.55 6.16
N ALA A 13 36.27 16.64 5.22
CA ALA A 13 37.56 16.44 4.57
C ALA A 13 37.65 17.25 3.26
N GLU A 14 38.87 17.60 2.82
CA GLU A 14 39.08 18.35 1.56
C GLU A 14 38.61 17.56 0.32
N ASN A 15 38.81 16.24 0.34
CA ASN A 15 38.33 15.31 -0.69
C ASN A 15 37.61 14.14 -0.01
N PRO A 16 36.34 14.31 0.37
CA PRO A 16 35.63 13.27 1.08
C PRO A 16 35.30 12.10 0.15
N GLY A 17 35.23 10.90 0.72
CA GLY A 17 34.89 9.65 0.04
C GLY A 17 36.05 8.99 -0.71
N LEU A 18 35.73 7.91 -1.40
CA LEU A 18 36.69 7.13 -2.18
C LEU A 18 36.95 7.79 -3.53
N GLU A 19 38.15 7.57 -4.08
CA GLU A 19 38.40 7.90 -5.48
C GLU A 19 37.56 7.03 -6.41
N THR A 20 37.18 7.55 -7.58
CA THR A 20 36.37 6.77 -8.55
C THR A 20 37.11 5.54 -9.08
N THR A 21 38.44 5.51 -8.94
CA THR A 21 39.29 4.37 -9.33
C THR A 21 39.68 3.47 -8.16
N ASP A 22 39.18 3.74 -6.95
CA ASP A 22 39.44 2.89 -5.79
C ASP A 22 38.77 1.51 -5.99
N PRO A 23 39.53 0.40 -5.95
CA PRO A 23 38.99 -0.93 -6.20
C PRO A 23 37.90 -1.34 -5.19
N ARG A 24 37.94 -0.81 -3.96
CA ARG A 24 36.94 -1.12 -2.92
C ARG A 24 35.53 -0.75 -3.37
N LEU A 25 35.38 0.36 -4.11
CA LEU A 25 34.08 0.78 -4.64
C LEU A 25 33.51 -0.25 -5.62
N SER A 26 34.32 -0.73 -6.56
CA SER A 26 33.89 -1.74 -7.52
C SER A 26 33.62 -3.09 -6.86
N ASP A 27 34.39 -3.47 -5.85
CA ASP A 27 34.24 -4.73 -5.12
C ASP A 27 32.92 -4.75 -4.33
N ILE A 28 32.62 -3.68 -3.58
CA ILE A 28 31.36 -3.50 -2.85
C ILE A 28 30.15 -3.60 -3.79
N ILE A 29 30.20 -2.91 -4.93
CA ILE A 29 29.11 -2.92 -5.93
C ILE A 29 28.96 -4.31 -6.55
N ALA A 30 30.07 -5.00 -6.86
CA ALA A 30 30.04 -6.33 -7.45
C ALA A 30 29.41 -7.35 -6.50
N LEU A 31 29.69 -7.27 -5.20
CA LEU A 31 29.05 -8.11 -4.17
C LEU A 31 27.53 -7.92 -4.17
N ALA A 32 27.06 -6.67 -4.11
CA ALA A 32 25.63 -6.37 -4.15
C ALA A 32 24.96 -6.83 -5.46
N GLN A 33 25.64 -6.70 -6.60
CA GLN A 33 25.13 -7.17 -7.89
C GLN A 33 25.02 -8.71 -7.97
N ASN A 34 25.90 -9.42 -7.28
CA ASN A 34 25.87 -10.88 -7.18
C ASN A 34 24.92 -11.39 -6.09
N GLY A 35 24.22 -10.49 -5.39
CA GLY A 35 23.30 -10.83 -4.29
C GLY A 35 23.97 -11.08 -2.94
N ASP A 36 25.29 -10.88 -2.84
CA ASP A 36 26.01 -10.93 -1.56
C ASP A 36 25.89 -9.57 -0.85
N TYR A 37 24.70 -9.32 -0.30
CA TYR A 37 24.39 -8.06 0.36
C TYR A 37 25.13 -7.90 1.69
N GLN A 38 25.30 -8.99 2.44
CA GLN A 38 26.06 -8.97 3.70
C GLN A 38 27.52 -8.64 3.43
N GLY A 39 28.17 -9.33 2.47
CA GLY A 39 29.57 -9.05 2.12
C GLY A 39 29.77 -7.63 1.58
N SER A 40 28.81 -7.12 0.80
CA SER A 40 28.83 -5.73 0.32
C SER A 40 28.80 -4.74 1.48
N ALA A 41 27.94 -4.98 2.46
CA ALA A 41 27.77 -4.12 3.62
C ALA A 41 28.95 -4.20 4.60
N ASP A 42 29.53 -5.40 4.81
CA ASP A 42 30.75 -5.58 5.61
C ASP A 42 31.93 -4.79 5.01
N GLN A 43 32.09 -4.82 3.69
CA GLN A 43 33.13 -4.02 3.01
C GLN A 43 32.83 -2.51 3.08
N ALA A 44 31.57 -2.11 2.99
CA ALA A 44 31.20 -0.71 3.17
C ALA A 44 31.48 -0.23 4.61
N GLN A 45 31.21 -1.07 5.62
CA GLN A 45 31.55 -0.78 7.01
C GLN A 45 33.07 -0.61 7.18
N ALA A 46 33.88 -1.49 6.61
CA ALA A 46 35.34 -1.39 6.70
C ALA A 46 35.86 -0.06 6.15
N VAL A 47 35.25 0.50 5.09
CA VAL A 47 35.58 1.84 4.58
C VAL A 47 35.20 2.94 5.58
N PHE A 48 34.04 2.84 6.23
CA PHE A 48 33.62 3.80 7.27
C PHE A 48 34.47 3.73 8.55
N GLU A 49 35.00 2.55 8.89
CA GLU A 49 35.94 2.37 10.00
C GLU A 49 37.30 3.05 9.75
N GLU A 50 37.66 3.31 8.49
CA GLU A 50 38.83 4.10 8.10
C GLU A 50 38.55 5.63 8.10
N ASP A 51 37.39 6.07 8.62
CA ASP A 51 36.91 7.46 8.57
C ASP A 51 36.75 7.99 7.13
N ILE A 52 36.52 7.10 6.15
CA ILE A 52 36.24 7.46 4.76
C ILE A 52 34.74 7.35 4.51
N PHE A 53 34.05 8.47 4.34
CA PHE A 53 32.60 8.46 4.18
C PHE A 53 32.17 8.76 2.74
N ASP A 54 31.58 7.76 2.09
CA ASP A 54 31.18 7.83 0.69
C ASP A 54 29.71 7.47 0.48
N VAL A 55 28.94 8.41 -0.07
CA VAL A 55 27.50 8.27 -0.28
C VAL A 55 27.14 7.13 -1.23
N ARG A 56 28.05 6.75 -2.13
CA ARG A 56 27.81 5.69 -3.13
C ARG A 56 27.67 4.31 -2.47
N ILE A 57 28.20 4.14 -1.25
CA ILE A 57 28.17 2.86 -0.53
C ILE A 57 27.28 2.87 0.71
N VAL A 58 26.77 4.05 1.12
CA VAL A 58 25.84 4.19 2.26
C VAL A 58 24.62 3.27 2.12
N GLY A 59 24.02 3.17 0.93
CA GLY A 59 22.86 2.31 0.71
C GLY A 59 23.15 0.83 0.98
N PHE A 60 24.33 0.33 0.59
CA PHE A 60 24.72 -1.07 0.83
C PHE A 60 24.90 -1.35 2.33
N PHE A 61 25.59 -0.45 3.03
CA PHE A 61 25.79 -0.55 4.47
C PHE A 61 24.48 -0.55 5.25
N LEU A 62 23.59 0.40 4.97
CA LEU A 62 22.31 0.51 5.67
C LEU A 62 21.37 -0.67 5.36
N TYR A 63 21.45 -1.24 4.15
CA TYR A 63 20.70 -2.46 3.85
C TYR A 63 21.25 -3.65 4.64
N GLY A 64 22.56 -3.72 4.85
CA GLY A 64 23.17 -4.72 5.74
C GLY A 64 22.68 -4.62 7.19
N ILE A 65 22.55 -3.40 7.73
CA ILE A 65 21.93 -3.18 9.05
C ILE A 65 20.51 -3.73 9.10
N TYR A 66 19.72 -3.48 8.05
CA TYR A 66 18.36 -4.02 7.93
C TYR A 66 18.36 -5.55 7.88
N LEU A 67 19.29 -6.19 7.16
CA LEU A 67 19.35 -7.66 7.11
C LEU A 67 19.66 -8.32 8.45
N GLU A 68 20.36 -7.61 9.36
CA GLU A 68 20.67 -8.12 10.70
C GLU A 68 19.56 -7.88 11.73
N THR A 69 18.82 -6.78 11.58
CA THR A 69 17.91 -6.27 12.62
C THR A 69 16.44 -6.23 12.16
N ASP A 70 16.17 -6.51 10.89
CA ASP A 70 14.86 -6.50 10.24
C ASP A 70 14.13 -5.14 10.34
N ILE A 71 12.80 -5.16 10.38
CA ILE A 71 11.94 -3.99 10.29
C ILE A 71 12.18 -2.93 11.38
N VAL A 72 12.61 -3.32 12.57
CA VAL A 72 12.92 -2.36 13.65
C VAL A 72 14.10 -1.47 13.30
N ALA A 73 14.98 -1.90 12.37
CA ALA A 73 16.08 -1.08 11.87
C ALA A 73 15.61 0.15 11.09
N LEU A 74 14.38 0.15 10.55
CA LEU A 74 13.93 1.22 9.66
C LEU A 74 13.94 2.59 10.32
N TYR A 75 13.61 2.66 11.62
CA TYR A 75 13.67 3.90 12.38
C TYR A 75 15.11 4.45 12.40
N ASP A 76 16.07 3.63 12.83
CA ASP A 76 17.48 4.03 12.93
C ASP A 76 18.07 4.36 11.55
N ILE A 77 17.68 3.61 10.50
CA ILE A 77 18.10 3.88 9.12
C ILE A 77 17.59 5.24 8.66
N PHE A 78 16.32 5.57 8.89
CA PHE A 78 15.76 6.86 8.50
C PHE A 78 16.39 8.01 9.27
N GLN A 79 16.58 7.87 10.58
CA GLN A 79 17.28 8.86 11.42
C GLN A 79 18.75 9.05 10.98
N THR A 80 19.44 7.97 10.62
CA THR A 80 20.80 8.03 10.09
C THR A 80 20.85 8.80 8.78
N LEU A 81 19.89 8.58 7.88
CA LEU A 81 19.79 9.32 6.62
C LEU A 81 19.47 10.80 6.85
N ILE A 82 18.52 11.12 7.73
CA ILE A 82 18.19 12.50 8.12
C ILE A 82 19.46 13.22 8.58
N ARG A 83 20.20 12.63 9.52
CA ARG A 83 21.45 13.19 10.02
C ARG A 83 22.51 13.33 8.93
N LEU A 84 22.65 12.33 8.06
CA LEU A 84 23.58 12.36 6.95
C LEU A 84 23.33 13.57 6.03
N PHE A 85 22.06 13.88 5.74
CA PHE A 85 21.69 14.99 4.86
C PHE A 85 21.66 16.36 5.58
N GLN A 86 21.34 16.40 6.88
CA GLN A 86 21.24 17.66 7.63
C GLN A 86 22.57 18.11 8.26
N GLU A 87 23.32 17.18 8.87
CA GLU A 87 24.53 17.50 9.64
C GLU A 87 25.82 17.18 8.86
N ASN A 88 25.86 16.04 8.18
CA ASN A 88 27.12 15.50 7.64
C ASN A 88 27.27 15.68 6.12
N TRP A 89 26.35 16.40 5.47
CA TRP A 89 26.28 16.42 4.01
C TRP A 89 27.59 16.88 3.34
N GLU A 90 28.26 17.87 3.93
CA GLU A 90 29.54 18.37 3.41
C GLU A 90 30.74 17.46 3.69
N ALA A 91 30.64 16.60 4.70
CA ALA A 91 31.68 15.64 5.04
C ALA A 91 31.60 14.33 4.23
N ILE A 92 30.52 14.16 3.47
CA ILE A 92 30.24 12.95 2.71
C ILE A 92 30.69 13.11 1.26
N GLY A 93 31.42 12.12 0.77
CA GLY A 93 31.96 12.08 -0.58
C GLY A 93 31.15 11.28 -1.58
N PRO A 94 31.52 11.33 -2.88
CA PRO A 94 32.39 12.35 -3.47
C PRO A 94 31.65 13.69 -3.60
N ALA A 95 32.35 14.82 -3.43
CA ALA A 95 31.74 16.15 -3.53
C ALA A 95 31.18 16.44 -4.95
N LYS A 96 31.82 15.91 -5.98
CA LYS A 96 31.37 16.08 -7.36
C LYS A 96 30.15 15.20 -7.63
N LYS A 97 29.03 15.83 -8.01
CA LYS A 97 27.73 15.14 -8.28
C LYS A 97 27.23 14.36 -7.06
N ARG A 98 27.50 14.85 -5.84
CA ARG A 98 27.15 14.21 -4.58
C ARG A 98 25.66 13.85 -4.52
N GLU A 99 24.79 14.77 -4.97
CA GLU A 99 23.34 14.63 -5.02
C GLU A 99 22.92 13.45 -5.90
N LYS A 100 23.54 13.31 -7.09
CA LYS A 100 23.24 12.21 -8.02
C LYS A 100 23.70 10.87 -7.46
N HIS A 101 24.86 10.86 -6.78
CA HIS A 101 25.37 9.65 -6.14
C HIS A 101 24.49 9.24 -4.96
N ALA A 102 24.07 10.20 -4.14
CA ALA A 102 23.12 9.99 -3.05
C ALA A 102 21.80 9.44 -3.58
N GLN A 103 21.19 10.12 -4.57
CA GLN A 103 19.98 9.64 -5.23
C GLN A 103 20.13 8.20 -5.70
N THR A 104 21.24 7.83 -6.34
CA THR A 104 21.43 6.47 -6.87
C THR A 104 21.52 5.43 -5.74
N SER A 105 22.35 5.70 -4.74
CA SER A 105 22.61 4.81 -3.60
C SER A 105 21.36 4.63 -2.72
N ILE A 106 20.69 5.73 -2.37
CA ILE A 106 19.50 5.71 -1.52
C ILE A 106 18.28 5.14 -2.26
N ASN A 107 18.13 5.42 -3.57
CA ASN A 107 17.07 4.78 -4.35
C ASN A 107 17.26 3.25 -4.41
N TRP A 108 18.50 2.78 -4.52
CA TRP A 108 18.78 1.36 -4.47
C TRP A 108 18.37 0.75 -3.11
N LEU A 109 18.74 1.40 -2.00
CA LEU A 109 18.35 0.99 -0.66
C LEU A 109 16.82 0.91 -0.51
N ILE A 110 16.10 1.99 -0.83
CA ILE A 110 14.63 2.05 -0.75
C ILE A 110 13.99 0.93 -1.57
N LYS A 111 14.51 0.65 -2.77
CA LYS A 111 14.01 -0.46 -3.59
C LYS A 111 14.26 -1.83 -2.96
N GLN A 112 15.42 -2.06 -2.35
CA GLN A 112 15.69 -3.34 -1.67
C GLN A 112 14.83 -3.50 -0.41
N LEU A 113 14.68 -2.44 0.39
CA LEU A 113 13.79 -2.44 1.55
C LEU A 113 12.36 -2.77 1.13
N SER A 114 11.79 -2.02 0.18
CA SER A 114 10.43 -2.25 -0.33
C SER A 114 10.25 -3.67 -0.88
N LYS A 115 11.21 -4.17 -1.67
CA LYS A 115 11.16 -5.54 -2.19
C LYS A 115 11.20 -6.58 -1.06
N THR A 116 12.02 -6.36 -0.04
CA THR A 116 12.16 -7.30 1.08
C THR A 116 10.89 -7.31 1.91
N LEU A 117 10.37 -6.15 2.30
CA LEU A 117 9.10 -6.02 3.04
C LEU A 117 7.95 -6.72 2.31
N GLN A 118 7.78 -6.44 1.01
CA GLN A 118 6.75 -7.09 0.20
C GLN A 118 6.96 -8.61 0.10
N TYR A 119 8.21 -9.06 -0.04
CA TYR A 119 8.52 -10.49 -0.13
C TYR A 119 8.18 -11.22 1.17
N GLU A 120 8.54 -10.67 2.33
CA GLU A 120 8.24 -11.29 3.63
C GLU A 120 6.71 -11.40 3.83
N GLU A 121 5.96 -10.36 3.48
CA GLU A 121 4.49 -10.35 3.50
C GLU A 121 3.89 -11.38 2.53
N ASP A 122 4.24 -11.32 1.24
CA ASP A 122 3.70 -12.19 0.18
C ASP A 122 3.95 -13.67 0.47
N LYS A 123 5.09 -13.98 1.10
CA LYS A 123 5.47 -15.35 1.47
C LYS A 123 4.93 -15.79 2.82
N ASN A 124 4.32 -14.88 3.58
CA ASN A 124 3.92 -15.13 4.95
C ASN A 124 5.06 -15.80 5.73
N SER A 125 6.25 -15.22 5.63
CA SER A 125 7.48 -15.82 6.12
C SER A 125 7.54 -15.89 7.66
N ASP A 126 8.55 -16.57 8.20
CA ASP A 126 8.80 -16.57 9.65
C ASP A 126 9.07 -15.15 10.18
N ASN A 127 9.76 -14.31 9.38
CA ASN A 127 10.01 -12.91 9.73
C ASN A 127 8.72 -12.10 9.77
N TRP A 128 7.86 -12.21 8.76
CA TRP A 128 6.56 -11.54 8.73
C TRP A 128 5.69 -11.93 9.93
N ASN A 129 5.57 -13.23 10.20
CA ASN A 129 4.82 -13.74 11.35
C ASN A 129 5.39 -13.28 12.70
N ARG A 130 6.71 -13.08 12.77
CA ARG A 130 7.37 -12.51 13.95
C ARG A 130 7.05 -11.03 14.10
N TRP A 131 7.12 -10.25 13.02
CA TRP A 131 6.78 -8.83 13.05
C TRP A 131 5.36 -8.61 13.54
N LEU A 132 4.39 -9.41 13.07
CA LEU A 132 2.99 -9.34 13.52
C LEU A 132 2.79 -9.60 15.03
N LYS A 133 3.77 -10.21 15.71
CA LYS A 133 3.69 -10.54 17.14
C LYS A 133 4.53 -9.61 18.01
N GLU A 134 5.69 -9.20 17.51
CA GLU A 134 6.72 -8.52 18.29
C GLU A 134 6.77 -7.02 18.03
N VAL A 135 6.39 -6.57 16.82
CA VAL A 135 6.37 -5.15 16.48
C VAL A 135 5.07 -4.53 16.98
N THR A 136 5.16 -3.41 17.67
CA THR A 136 4.00 -2.70 18.18
C THR A 136 3.53 -1.59 17.24
N SER A 137 2.29 -1.14 17.40
CA SER A 137 1.79 0.03 16.67
C SER A 137 2.63 1.28 16.92
N ASP A 138 3.19 1.42 18.13
CA ASP A 138 4.05 2.56 18.48
C ASP A 138 5.38 2.52 17.73
N ASP A 139 6.00 1.34 17.61
CA ASP A 139 7.21 1.16 16.81
C ASP A 139 6.97 1.57 15.36
N VAL A 140 5.85 1.12 14.77
CA VAL A 140 5.51 1.46 13.38
C VAL A 140 5.21 2.96 13.23
N THR A 141 4.56 3.58 14.24
CA THR A 141 4.31 5.03 14.26
C THR A 141 5.62 5.80 14.20
N GLN A 142 6.59 5.45 15.04
CA GLN A 142 7.90 6.10 15.07
C GLN A 142 8.64 5.95 13.73
N ILE A 143 8.56 4.79 13.08
CA ILE A 143 9.16 4.58 11.75
C ILE A 143 8.48 5.47 10.70
N ILE A 144 7.15 5.60 10.72
CA ILE A 144 6.41 6.45 9.78
C ILE A 144 6.77 7.92 9.98
N GLU A 145 6.81 8.40 11.23
CA GLU A 145 7.19 9.77 11.57
C GLU A 145 8.63 10.10 11.12
N ALA A 146 9.58 9.18 11.36
CA ALA A 146 10.94 9.31 10.84
C ALA A 146 10.98 9.31 9.30
N GLY A 147 10.09 8.55 8.64
CA GLY A 147 9.91 8.58 7.20
C GLY A 147 9.37 9.92 6.68
N ASP A 148 8.48 10.59 7.41
CA ASP A 148 7.98 11.93 7.08
C ASP A 148 9.08 13.00 7.22
N GLU A 149 9.86 12.94 8.29
CA GLU A 149 11.01 13.83 8.49
C GLU A 149 12.09 13.62 7.41
N LEU A 150 12.37 12.37 7.05
CA LEU A 150 13.28 12.04 5.95
C LEU A 150 12.76 12.59 4.62
N GLN A 151 11.46 12.48 4.35
CA GLN A 151 10.85 13.03 3.13
C GLN A 151 11.12 14.54 3.03
N GLN A 152 10.85 15.29 4.09
CA GLN A 152 11.07 16.74 4.13
C GLN A 152 12.56 17.09 3.94
N THR A 153 13.45 16.31 4.57
CA THR A 153 14.90 16.48 4.45
C THR A 153 15.37 16.25 3.01
N LEU A 154 14.92 15.18 2.36
CA LEU A 154 15.28 14.86 0.99
C LEU A 154 14.77 15.93 0.00
N GLU A 155 13.54 16.40 0.18
CA GLU A 155 12.97 17.49 -0.63
C GLU A 155 13.82 18.77 -0.52
N SER A 156 14.26 19.11 0.70
CA SER A 156 15.04 20.32 0.95
C SER A 156 16.48 20.25 0.44
N ILE A 157 17.14 19.08 0.50
CA ILE A 157 18.57 18.95 0.21
C ILE A 157 18.84 18.51 -1.23
N LEU A 158 18.01 17.62 -1.79
CA LEU A 158 18.23 17.04 -3.12
C LEU A 158 17.34 17.67 -4.21
N GLU A 159 16.38 18.51 -3.85
CA GLU A 159 15.46 19.19 -4.77
C GLU A 159 14.88 18.21 -5.82
N ASP A 160 15.06 18.45 -7.12
CA ASP A 160 14.57 17.59 -8.19
C ASP A 160 15.15 16.16 -8.17
N ALA A 161 16.34 15.96 -7.61
CA ALA A 161 16.92 14.63 -7.48
C ALA A 161 16.21 13.77 -6.42
N SER A 162 15.40 14.37 -5.54
CA SER A 162 14.64 13.64 -4.52
C SER A 162 13.49 12.82 -5.09
N ARG A 163 12.86 13.24 -6.20
CA ARG A 163 11.59 12.67 -6.71
C ARG A 163 11.48 11.13 -6.68
N PRO A 164 12.41 10.34 -7.28
CA PRO A 164 12.30 8.89 -7.23
C PRO A 164 12.49 8.29 -5.83
N LEU A 165 13.18 8.99 -4.92
CA LEU A 165 13.30 8.59 -3.53
C LEU A 165 11.97 8.79 -2.80
N LEU A 166 11.31 9.93 -3.02
CA LEU A 166 10.02 10.24 -2.40
C LEU A 166 8.95 9.24 -2.83
N GLU A 167 8.90 8.88 -4.11
CA GLU A 167 7.97 7.85 -4.62
C GLU A 167 8.19 6.49 -3.95
N GLY A 168 9.45 6.08 -3.77
CA GLY A 168 9.77 4.81 -3.12
C GLY A 168 9.51 4.85 -1.60
N LEU A 169 9.83 5.96 -0.95
CA LEU A 169 9.59 6.16 0.48
C LEU A 169 8.09 6.20 0.79
N LEU A 170 7.28 6.83 -0.07
CA LEU A 170 5.83 6.82 0.05
C LEU A 170 5.27 5.39 0.07
N LYS A 171 5.74 4.53 -0.84
CA LYS A 171 5.31 3.12 -0.87
C LYS A 171 5.67 2.36 0.40
N ILE A 172 6.87 2.60 0.96
CA ILE A 172 7.26 1.99 2.24
C ILE A 172 6.35 2.51 3.36
N LYS A 173 6.03 3.80 3.41
CA LYS A 173 5.13 4.38 4.42
C LYS A 173 3.68 3.86 4.29
N GLU A 174 3.17 3.74 3.08
CA GLU A 174 1.86 3.12 2.82
C GLU A 174 1.83 1.68 3.32
N TRP A 175 2.88 0.91 3.02
CA TRP A 175 3.03 -0.46 3.52
C TRP A 175 3.10 -0.51 5.05
N LEU A 176 3.89 0.37 5.68
CA LEU A 176 3.99 0.47 7.14
C LEU A 176 2.65 0.86 7.77
N THR A 177 1.88 1.73 7.14
CA THR A 177 0.53 2.10 7.62
C THR A 177 -0.40 0.89 7.62
N ASN A 178 -0.28 0.00 6.63
CA ASN A 178 -1.02 -1.26 6.62
C ASN A 178 -0.53 -2.19 7.74
N LEU A 179 0.78 -2.32 7.93
CA LEU A 179 1.34 -3.11 9.03
C LEU A 179 0.86 -2.58 10.39
N GLN A 180 0.89 -1.27 10.61
CA GLN A 180 0.43 -0.61 11.84
C GLN A 180 -0.99 -1.04 12.19
N GLN A 181 -1.89 -1.08 11.20
CA GLN A 181 -3.27 -1.53 11.39
C GLN A 181 -3.38 -3.00 11.79
N LEU A 182 -2.42 -3.84 11.37
CA LEU A 182 -2.38 -5.27 11.72
C LEU A 182 -1.80 -5.50 13.12
N VAL A 183 -0.84 -4.68 13.54
CA VAL A 183 -0.19 -4.78 14.86
C VAL A 183 -0.86 -3.93 15.95
N TYR A 184 -1.85 -3.12 15.58
CA TYR A 184 -2.64 -2.35 16.54
C TYR A 184 -3.43 -3.30 17.46
N GLN A 185 -3.10 -3.24 18.74
CA GLN A 185 -3.90 -3.83 19.80
C GLN A 185 -4.66 -2.70 20.47
N GLU A 186 -5.99 -2.81 20.52
CA GLU A 186 -6.80 -1.85 21.28
C GLU A 186 -6.31 -1.88 22.73
N PRO A 187 -5.98 -0.73 23.34
CA PRO A 187 -5.55 -0.71 24.72
C PRO A 187 -6.66 -1.35 25.56
N GLU A 188 -6.34 -2.47 26.21
CA GLU A 188 -7.24 -3.09 27.18
C GLU A 188 -7.68 -1.99 28.15
N PRO A 189 -9.00 -1.79 28.36
CA PRO A 189 -9.46 -0.78 29.29
C PRO A 189 -8.77 -1.06 30.63
N GLU A 190 -7.99 -0.09 31.12
CA GLU A 190 -7.41 -0.12 32.45
C GLU A 190 -8.55 -0.48 33.40
N VAL A 191 -8.52 -1.71 33.93
CA VAL A 191 -9.39 -2.09 35.02
C VAL A 191 -8.98 -1.16 36.16
N GLU A 192 -9.74 -0.08 36.35
CA GLU A 192 -9.58 0.79 37.50
C GLU A 192 -9.45 -0.12 38.72
N PRO A 193 -8.38 -0.01 39.52
CA PRO A 193 -8.25 -0.82 40.71
C PRO A 193 -9.49 -0.53 41.55
N GLU A 194 -10.37 -1.54 41.69
CA GLU A 194 -11.46 -1.52 42.64
C GLU A 194 -10.84 -1.07 43.96
N THR A 195 -11.21 0.13 44.38
CA THR A 195 -10.78 0.66 45.66
C THR A 195 -11.33 -0.30 46.71
N GLU A 196 -10.42 -1.09 47.29
CA GLU A 196 -10.65 -1.88 48.50
C GLU A 196 -11.30 -0.94 49.53
N SER A 197 -12.62 -1.06 49.64
CA SER A 197 -13.37 -0.54 50.75
C SER A 197 -13.19 -1.53 51.89
N ASP A 198 -12.25 -1.20 52.77
CA ASP A 198 -12.21 -1.71 54.13
C ASP A 198 -13.59 -1.52 54.78
N GLU A 199 -14.30 -2.61 55.09
CA GLU A 199 -14.94 -2.80 56.39
C GLU A 199 -15.28 -4.28 56.67
N PRO A 200 -15.27 -4.71 57.94
CA PRO A 200 -14.92 -6.08 58.33
C PRO A 200 -16.10 -7.05 58.48
N GLU A 201 -15.71 -8.33 58.46
CA GLU A 201 -16.39 -9.55 58.88
C GLU A 201 -17.76 -9.43 59.58
N SER A 202 -18.74 -10.16 59.07
CA SER A 202 -19.75 -10.83 59.89
C SER A 202 -20.15 -12.16 59.24
N GLN A 203 -19.99 -13.24 60.01
CA GLN A 203 -20.16 -14.62 59.58
C GLN A 203 -21.61 -15.13 59.73
N GLN A 204 -21.93 -16.11 58.86
CA GLN A 204 -22.90 -17.22 58.97
C GLN A 204 -24.36 -17.00 58.49
N PRO A 205 -25.13 -18.08 58.18
CA PRO A 205 -24.83 -19.22 57.28
C PRO A 205 -26.00 -19.57 56.31
N ILE A 206 -25.70 -20.51 55.40
CA ILE A 206 -26.45 -21.18 54.30
C ILE A 206 -27.94 -21.51 54.56
N GLU A 207 -28.83 -21.35 53.54
CA GLU A 207 -29.85 -22.35 53.10
C GLU A 207 -30.62 -21.98 51.80
N THR A 208 -30.37 -22.75 50.73
CA THR A 208 -31.29 -23.44 49.79
C THR A 208 -32.50 -22.82 49.04
N ILE A 209 -32.51 -23.09 47.71
CA ILE A 209 -33.59 -23.59 46.81
C ILE A 209 -34.22 -22.67 45.71
N ASP A 210 -34.16 -23.24 44.49
CA ASP A 210 -35.02 -23.21 43.28
C ASP A 210 -35.19 -22.00 42.32
N GLN A 211 -34.71 -22.27 41.09
CA GLN A 211 -35.39 -22.26 39.78
C GLN A 211 -36.41 -21.14 39.47
N LYS A 212 -36.09 -20.33 38.45
CA LYS A 212 -36.92 -20.24 37.23
C LYS A 212 -36.24 -19.53 36.05
N ALA A 213 -36.49 -20.10 34.88
CA ALA A 213 -36.07 -19.71 33.54
C ALA A 213 -36.39 -18.26 33.14
N VAL A 214 -35.48 -17.64 32.37
CA VAL A 214 -35.82 -16.76 31.24
C VAL A 214 -34.82 -17.00 30.09
N SER A 215 -35.40 -17.06 28.90
CA SER A 215 -34.91 -17.39 27.56
C SER A 215 -33.68 -16.61 27.04
N PRO A 216 -33.06 -17.08 25.94
CA PRO A 216 -31.87 -16.47 25.34
C PRO A 216 -32.25 -15.19 24.58
N ALA A 217 -31.71 -14.07 25.04
CA ALA A 217 -31.81 -12.81 24.33
C ALA A 217 -30.72 -12.74 23.24
N MET A 218 -31.20 -12.82 22.00
CA MET A 218 -30.69 -12.17 20.79
C MET A 218 -29.37 -11.40 20.95
N ILE A 219 -28.34 -11.88 20.24
CA ILE A 219 -27.26 -11.02 19.76
C ILE A 219 -27.92 -10.06 18.76
N SER A 220 -28.30 -8.89 19.24
CA SER A 220 -28.59 -7.74 18.39
C SER A 220 -27.29 -7.37 17.68
N ALA A 221 -27.27 -7.62 16.37
CA ALA A 221 -26.40 -6.92 15.46
C ALA A 221 -26.85 -5.45 15.47
N ASP A 222 -26.08 -4.58 16.11
CA ASP A 222 -26.01 -3.19 15.70
C ASP A 222 -24.74 -2.53 16.25
N ASP A 223 -24.10 -1.78 15.37
CA ASP A 223 -23.07 -0.77 15.59
C ASP A 223 -21.71 -1.20 16.16
N THR A 224 -21.07 -2.18 15.53
CA THR A 224 -19.63 -2.01 15.27
C THR A 224 -19.49 -0.97 14.17
N VAL A 225 -19.43 0.31 14.55
CA VAL A 225 -18.95 1.36 13.67
C VAL A 225 -17.51 0.99 13.32
N VAL A 226 -17.35 0.31 12.19
CA VAL A 226 -16.04 -0.06 11.65
C VAL A 226 -15.34 1.26 11.35
N ALA A 227 -14.48 1.70 12.28
CA ALA A 227 -13.52 2.77 12.07
C ALA A 227 -12.42 2.27 11.10
N GLY A 228 -12.84 1.84 9.91
CA GLY A 228 -11.99 1.26 8.89
C GLY A 228 -11.31 2.34 8.05
N SER A 229 -10.31 1.91 7.28
CA SER A 229 -9.62 2.72 6.29
C SER A 229 -10.62 3.45 5.38
N TYR A 230 -10.27 4.66 4.94
CA TYR A 230 -11.10 5.47 4.04
C TYR A 230 -11.56 4.68 2.80
N HIS A 231 -10.70 3.81 2.26
CA HIS A 231 -11.02 2.92 1.14
C HIS A 231 -12.03 1.82 1.49
N LEU A 232 -11.90 1.19 2.68
CA LEU A 232 -12.89 0.22 3.14
C LEU A 232 -14.24 0.90 3.39
N ARG A 233 -14.26 2.10 3.98
CA ARG A 233 -15.49 2.89 4.15
C ARG A 233 -16.12 3.26 2.81
N ILE A 234 -15.32 3.64 1.82
CA ILE A 234 -15.82 3.87 0.46
C ILE A 234 -16.39 2.58 -0.12
N LEU A 235 -15.71 1.45 0.03
CA LEU A 235 -16.15 0.16 -0.50
C LEU A 235 -17.44 -0.30 0.18
N LEU A 236 -17.55 -0.17 1.50
CA LEU A 236 -18.76 -0.48 2.26
C LEU A 236 -19.92 0.43 1.83
N ASN A 237 -19.67 1.73 1.67
CA ASN A 237 -20.67 2.65 1.12
C ASN A 237 -21.10 2.23 -0.30
N LYS A 238 -20.16 1.82 -1.17
CA LYS A 238 -20.49 1.31 -2.52
C LYS A 238 -21.34 0.04 -2.45
N ILE A 239 -21.05 -0.86 -1.51
CA ILE A 239 -21.86 -2.07 -1.27
C ILE A 239 -23.26 -1.68 -0.83
N GLU A 240 -23.42 -0.78 0.14
CA GLU A 240 -24.72 -0.29 0.59
C GLU A 240 -25.53 0.34 -0.56
N VAL A 241 -24.87 1.15 -1.40
CA VAL A 241 -25.48 1.73 -2.60
C VAL A 241 -25.92 0.65 -3.58
N PHE A 242 -25.10 -0.37 -3.83
CA PHE A 242 -25.49 -1.50 -4.68
C PHE A 242 -26.73 -2.20 -4.12
N GLU A 243 -26.79 -2.45 -2.82
CA GLU A 243 -27.94 -3.07 -2.17
C GLU A 243 -29.22 -2.24 -2.32
N GLN A 244 -29.10 -0.91 -2.13
CA GLN A 244 -30.22 0.01 -2.34
C GLN A 244 -30.74 -0.04 -3.79
N LEU A 245 -29.85 0.03 -4.78
CA LEU A 245 -30.22 0.01 -6.20
C LEU A 245 -30.90 -1.31 -6.60
N ILE A 246 -30.46 -2.45 -6.05
CA ILE A 246 -31.12 -3.74 -6.27
C ILE A 246 -32.54 -3.76 -5.67
N ASN A 247 -32.73 -3.19 -4.47
CA ASN A 247 -34.05 -3.08 -3.84
C ASN A 247 -35.01 -2.17 -4.62
N GLU A 248 -34.48 -1.08 -5.17
CA GLU A 248 -35.20 -0.15 -6.05
C GLU A 248 -35.38 -0.68 -7.48
N LYS A 249 -34.85 -1.87 -7.81
CA LYS A 249 -34.87 -2.50 -9.15
C LYS A 249 -34.16 -1.69 -10.24
N LYS A 250 -33.24 -0.80 -9.86
CA LYS A 250 -32.40 0.00 -10.77
C LYS A 250 -31.20 -0.82 -11.25
N PHE A 251 -31.45 -1.87 -12.03
CA PHE A 251 -30.43 -2.88 -12.37
C PHE A 251 -29.27 -2.36 -13.23
N ILE A 252 -29.50 -1.40 -14.13
CA ILE A 252 -28.44 -0.81 -14.96
C ILE A 252 -27.41 -0.05 -14.09
N MET A 253 -27.89 0.69 -13.10
CA MET A 253 -27.04 1.42 -12.15
C MET A 253 -26.33 0.46 -11.20
N ALA A 254 -27.04 -0.57 -10.73
CA ALA A 254 -26.45 -1.62 -9.90
C ALA A 254 -25.35 -2.38 -10.64
N ALA A 255 -25.46 -2.59 -11.96
CA ALA A 255 -24.43 -3.23 -12.76
C ALA A 255 -23.14 -2.39 -12.82
N LEU A 256 -23.27 -1.06 -12.94
CA LEU A 256 -22.13 -0.14 -12.91
C LEU A 256 -21.42 -0.15 -11.55
N VAL A 257 -22.17 -0.10 -10.45
CA VAL A 257 -21.60 -0.17 -9.10
C VAL A 257 -20.96 -1.54 -8.85
N ALA A 258 -21.56 -2.62 -9.34
CA ALA A 258 -20.99 -3.97 -9.21
C ALA A 258 -19.68 -4.13 -9.99
N GLU A 259 -19.55 -3.52 -11.18
CA GLU A 259 -18.28 -3.51 -11.93
C GLU A 259 -17.17 -2.88 -11.09
N ASP A 260 -17.42 -1.68 -10.55
CA ASP A 260 -16.43 -0.97 -9.74
C ASP A 260 -16.10 -1.68 -8.42
N ILE A 261 -17.09 -2.27 -7.73
CA ILE A 261 -16.84 -3.13 -6.57
C ILE A 261 -15.97 -4.33 -6.95
N ASN A 262 -16.25 -4.99 -8.09
CA ASN A 262 -15.46 -6.13 -8.52
C ASN A 262 -14.04 -5.74 -8.93
N ASP A 263 -13.83 -4.57 -9.54
CA ASP A 263 -12.50 -4.04 -9.85
C ASP A 263 -11.70 -3.74 -8.58
N ILE A 264 -12.35 -3.17 -7.56
CA ILE A 264 -11.72 -2.96 -6.24
C ILE A 264 -11.36 -4.32 -5.62
N VAL A 265 -12.31 -5.26 -5.63
CA VAL A 265 -12.14 -6.61 -5.07
C VAL A 265 -11.06 -7.42 -5.81
N ALA A 266 -10.88 -7.21 -7.11
CA ALA A 266 -9.87 -7.88 -7.91
C ALA A 266 -8.44 -7.45 -7.54
N ASN A 267 -8.27 -6.21 -7.08
CA ASN A 267 -6.97 -5.66 -6.66
C ASN A 267 -6.71 -5.83 -5.16
N PHE A 268 -7.76 -6.00 -4.37
CA PHE A 268 -7.73 -6.24 -2.92
C PHE A 268 -8.94 -7.11 -2.60
N ASP A 269 -8.79 -8.37 -2.17
CA ASP A 269 -9.94 -9.26 -1.89
C ASP A 269 -10.36 -9.20 -0.40
N PRO A 270 -11.23 -8.25 0.01
CA PRO A 270 -11.69 -8.12 1.39
C PRO A 270 -12.56 -9.28 1.84
N LYS A 271 -13.00 -10.18 0.94
CA LYS A 271 -13.84 -11.33 1.31
C LYS A 271 -13.06 -12.34 2.16
N VAL A 272 -11.74 -12.36 2.02
CA VAL A 272 -10.84 -13.20 2.83
C VAL A 272 -10.79 -12.72 4.28
N TYR A 273 -10.83 -11.40 4.48
CA TYR A 273 -10.65 -10.76 5.79
C TYR A 273 -11.99 -10.45 6.49
N PHE A 274 -13.02 -10.12 5.73
CA PHE A 274 -14.33 -9.71 6.23
C PHE A 274 -15.49 -10.46 5.53
N PRO A 275 -15.50 -11.81 5.53
CA PRO A 275 -16.51 -12.58 4.79
C PRO A 275 -17.95 -12.23 5.18
N GLY A 276 -18.19 -11.88 6.46
CA GLY A 276 -19.50 -11.45 6.95
C GLY A 276 -20.02 -10.17 6.28
N LEU A 277 -19.15 -9.18 6.04
CA LEU A 277 -19.54 -7.91 5.41
C LEU A 277 -19.90 -8.07 3.93
N PHE A 278 -19.30 -9.05 3.25
CA PHE A 278 -19.50 -9.30 1.81
C PHE A 278 -20.55 -10.37 1.51
N SER A 279 -21.07 -11.05 2.53
CA SER A 279 -22.01 -12.17 2.37
C SER A 279 -23.30 -11.74 1.69
N LYS A 280 -23.88 -10.61 2.12
CA LYS A 280 -25.15 -10.09 1.57
C LYS A 280 -24.98 -9.59 0.14
N TYR A 281 -23.93 -8.82 -0.12
CA TYR A 281 -23.52 -8.39 -1.45
C TYR A 281 -23.36 -9.58 -2.41
N SER A 282 -22.58 -10.59 -2.02
CA SER A 282 -22.29 -11.76 -2.86
C SER A 282 -23.56 -12.56 -3.18
N TYR A 283 -24.47 -12.68 -2.20
CA TYR A 283 -25.77 -13.30 -2.40
C TYR A 283 -26.64 -12.52 -3.40
N LEU A 284 -26.75 -11.20 -3.25
CA LEU A 284 -27.54 -10.34 -4.14
C LEU A 284 -26.97 -10.30 -5.56
N LEU A 285 -25.64 -10.27 -5.70
CA LEU A 285 -24.95 -10.38 -6.97
C LEU A 285 -25.30 -11.70 -7.68
N ALA A 286 -25.18 -12.83 -6.98
CA ALA A 286 -25.50 -14.15 -7.55
C ALA A 286 -26.99 -14.28 -7.93
N MET A 287 -27.90 -13.78 -7.10
CA MET A 287 -29.36 -13.82 -7.37
C MET A 287 -29.78 -12.96 -8.56
N ASN A 288 -29.06 -11.89 -8.86
CA ASN A 288 -29.40 -10.96 -9.92
C ASN A 288 -28.44 -11.00 -11.12
N ILE A 289 -27.49 -11.94 -11.15
CA ILE A 289 -26.41 -11.95 -12.15
C ILE A 289 -26.93 -11.91 -13.59
N SER A 290 -28.00 -12.66 -13.91
CA SER A 290 -28.59 -12.68 -15.25
C SER A 290 -29.19 -11.33 -15.68
N LYS A 291 -29.67 -10.53 -14.72
CA LYS A 291 -30.19 -9.17 -14.98
C LYS A 291 -29.08 -8.13 -15.03
N LEU A 292 -27.96 -8.37 -14.35
CA LEU A 292 -26.82 -7.45 -14.37
C LEU A 292 -26.00 -7.66 -15.66
N SER A 293 -25.76 -8.91 -16.05
CA SER A 293 -25.02 -9.27 -17.26
C SER A 293 -25.75 -8.91 -18.55
N SER A 294 -27.08 -8.72 -18.52
CA SER A 294 -27.83 -8.26 -19.71
C SER A 294 -27.42 -6.86 -20.17
N PHE A 295 -26.72 -6.10 -19.33
CA PHE A 295 -26.22 -4.76 -19.65
C PHE A 295 -24.75 -4.76 -20.13
N ASP A 296 -24.08 -5.92 -20.24
CA ASP A 296 -22.68 -5.99 -20.71
C ASP A 296 -22.50 -5.40 -22.12
N GLY A 297 -23.51 -5.57 -22.99
CA GLY A 297 -23.51 -4.99 -24.34
C GLY A 297 -23.59 -3.46 -24.38
N GLN A 298 -23.93 -2.81 -23.27
CA GLN A 298 -24.10 -1.35 -23.17
C GLN A 298 -22.85 -0.64 -22.66
N LYS A 299 -21.82 -1.37 -22.21
CA LYS A 299 -20.59 -0.80 -21.61
C LYS A 299 -19.82 0.17 -22.50
N ASN A 300 -19.98 0.02 -23.82
CA ASN A 300 -19.30 0.84 -24.82
C ASN A 300 -20.15 2.02 -25.34
N THR A 301 -21.37 2.23 -24.83
CA THR A 301 -22.22 3.32 -25.29
C THR A 301 -21.90 4.63 -24.55
N VAL A 302 -22.29 5.75 -25.17
CA VAL A 302 -22.03 7.10 -24.63
C VAL A 302 -22.79 7.31 -23.32
N GLU A 303 -23.98 6.73 -23.20
CA GLU A 303 -24.84 6.80 -22.02
C GLU A 303 -24.21 6.08 -20.84
N TRP A 304 -23.62 4.90 -21.07
CA TRP A 304 -22.87 4.18 -20.04
C TRP A 304 -21.68 4.98 -19.53
N GLN A 305 -20.93 5.61 -20.43
CA GLN A 305 -19.80 6.48 -20.05
C GLN A 305 -20.28 7.72 -19.28
N ALA A 306 -21.38 8.35 -19.69
CA ALA A 306 -21.95 9.50 -18.99
C ALA A 306 -22.43 9.13 -17.57
N MET A 307 -23.04 7.96 -17.40
CA MET A 307 -23.42 7.44 -16.08
C MET A 307 -22.19 7.11 -15.22
N LYS A 308 -21.11 6.58 -15.83
CA LYS A 308 -19.85 6.29 -15.13
C LYS A 308 -19.16 7.56 -14.64
N GLU A 309 -19.24 8.65 -15.41
CA GLU A 309 -18.76 9.96 -14.97
C GLU A 309 -19.64 10.58 -13.88
N LEU A 310 -20.97 10.49 -13.99
CA LEU A 310 -21.89 10.92 -12.93
C LEU A 310 -21.60 10.18 -11.60
N TYR A 311 -21.40 8.86 -11.68
CA TYR A 311 -21.03 8.02 -10.55
C TYR A 311 -19.73 8.46 -9.86
N LYS A 312 -18.70 8.84 -10.63
CA LYS A 312 -17.40 9.28 -10.10
C LYS A 312 -17.45 10.67 -9.45
N VAL A 313 -18.26 11.57 -9.99
CA VAL A 313 -18.32 12.97 -9.53
C VAL A 313 -19.20 13.12 -8.29
N ASP A 314 -20.36 12.46 -8.26
CA ASP A 314 -21.28 12.54 -7.14
C ASP A 314 -22.15 11.28 -6.99
N LEU A 315 -21.79 10.45 -6.02
CA LEU A 315 -22.48 9.21 -5.69
C LEU A 315 -23.93 9.43 -5.23
N ASN A 316 -24.24 10.55 -4.57
CA ASN A 316 -25.61 10.83 -4.10
C ASN A 316 -26.51 11.24 -5.27
N SER A 317 -26.01 12.13 -6.14
CA SER A 317 -26.72 12.51 -7.37
C SER A 317 -26.96 11.30 -8.26
N PHE A 318 -25.99 10.38 -8.33
CA PHE A 318 -26.15 9.11 -9.02
C PHE A 318 -27.32 8.29 -8.45
N ILE A 319 -27.40 8.04 -7.15
CA ILE A 319 -28.50 7.23 -6.55
C ILE A 319 -29.89 7.80 -6.88
N THR A 320 -30.02 9.12 -6.87
CA THR A 320 -31.29 9.82 -7.16
C THR A 320 -31.61 9.96 -8.63
N PHE A 321 -30.68 9.62 -9.52
CA PHE A 321 -30.88 9.73 -10.97
C PHE A 321 -31.94 8.73 -11.44
N ASP A 322 -32.86 9.22 -12.27
CA ASP A 322 -33.97 8.44 -12.80
C ASP A 322 -33.65 7.99 -14.23
N THR A 323 -33.37 6.70 -14.36
CA THR A 323 -33.07 6.06 -15.65
C THR A 323 -34.29 5.91 -16.54
N ASP A 324 -35.51 6.10 -16.02
CA ASP A 324 -36.75 5.97 -16.80
C ASP A 324 -36.96 7.15 -17.77
N ASN A 325 -36.16 8.22 -17.64
CA ASN A 325 -36.10 9.33 -18.60
C ASN A 325 -35.10 9.11 -19.75
N ILE A 326 -34.42 7.96 -19.78
CA ILE A 326 -33.57 7.55 -20.90
C ILE A 326 -34.46 6.76 -21.88
N ASP A 327 -34.51 7.22 -23.14
CA ASP A 327 -35.43 6.72 -24.16
C ASP A 327 -35.43 5.17 -24.26
N PRO A 328 -36.56 4.48 -23.99
CA PRO A 328 -36.66 3.03 -24.01
C PRO A 328 -36.39 2.40 -25.39
N GLU A 329 -36.52 3.14 -26.50
CA GLU A 329 -36.22 2.63 -27.85
C GLU A 329 -34.72 2.45 -28.11
N PHE A 330 -33.84 3.03 -27.29
CA PHE A 330 -32.39 2.91 -27.45
C PHE A 330 -31.79 1.63 -26.86
N PHE A 331 -32.54 0.92 -26.00
CA PHE A 331 -32.07 -0.29 -25.31
C PHE A 331 -32.55 -1.60 -25.94
N GLN A 332 -33.23 -1.56 -27.08
CA GLN A 332 -33.49 -2.78 -27.85
C GLN A 332 -32.21 -3.25 -28.53
N VAL A 333 -31.74 -4.42 -28.10
CA VAL A 333 -30.70 -5.20 -28.76
C VAL A 333 -31.11 -5.36 -30.23
N ARG A 334 -30.37 -4.74 -31.15
CA ARG A 334 -30.40 -5.16 -32.56
C ARG A 334 -29.85 -6.59 -32.56
N GLU A 335 -30.75 -7.57 -32.64
CA GLU A 335 -30.37 -8.93 -33.04
C GLU A 335 -29.53 -8.79 -34.31
N ALA A 336 -28.31 -9.33 -34.26
CA ALA A 336 -27.41 -9.33 -35.39
C ALA A 336 -28.12 -10.02 -36.55
N ASP A 337 -28.49 -9.23 -37.54
CA ASP A 337 -28.92 -9.70 -38.85
C ASP A 337 -27.69 -10.34 -39.48
N THR A 338 -27.63 -11.68 -39.39
CA THR A 338 -26.75 -12.50 -40.23
C THR A 338 -27.30 -12.42 -41.65
N GLY A 339 -27.06 -11.29 -42.31
CA GLY A 339 -27.30 -11.08 -43.72
C GLY A 339 -26.01 -11.34 -44.48
N ASP A 340 -25.98 -12.44 -45.21
CA ASP A 340 -25.06 -12.72 -46.31
C ASP A 340 -24.91 -11.46 -47.20
N GLU A 341 -23.69 -10.95 -47.34
CA GLU A 341 -23.32 -10.12 -48.49
C GLU A 341 -22.00 -10.61 -49.09
N ASP A 342 -22.13 -11.04 -50.34
CA ASP A 342 -21.13 -11.56 -51.24
C ASP A 342 -19.91 -10.62 -51.37
N TYR A 343 -18.71 -11.19 -51.20
CA TYR A 343 -17.47 -10.55 -51.64
C TYR A 343 -17.33 -10.72 -53.16
N ASP A 344 -17.68 -9.68 -53.90
CA ASP A 344 -17.24 -9.52 -55.29
C ASP A 344 -15.73 -9.23 -55.34
N GLU A 345 -15.04 -10.05 -56.13
CA GLU A 345 -13.68 -9.87 -56.59
C GLU A 345 -13.56 -8.59 -57.44
N ASP A 346 -12.47 -7.84 -57.22
CA ASP A 346 -11.68 -7.09 -58.22
C ASP A 346 -11.26 -5.70 -57.71
N TYR A 347 -9.99 -5.55 -57.34
CA TYR A 347 -9.14 -4.55 -58.02
C TYR A 347 -7.65 -4.76 -57.72
N ASN A 348 -6.91 -5.18 -58.75
CA ASN A 348 -5.46 -5.11 -58.82
C ASN A 348 -4.99 -3.66 -58.96
N GLY A 349 -4.02 -3.25 -58.15
CA GLY A 349 -3.32 -1.97 -58.27
C GLY A 349 -1.93 -2.02 -57.65
N THR A 350 -0.96 -2.54 -58.40
CA THR A 350 0.49 -2.44 -58.16
C THR A 350 0.95 -0.99 -57.95
N PRO A 351 1.77 -0.68 -56.93
CA PRO A 351 2.56 0.54 -56.90
C PRO A 351 3.84 0.36 -57.72
N GLN A 352 4.05 1.25 -58.69
CA GLN A 352 5.29 1.42 -59.45
C GLN A 352 6.42 1.93 -58.55
N ASP A 353 7.61 1.41 -58.82
CA ASP A 353 8.91 1.95 -58.45
C ASP A 353 9.08 3.39 -58.97
N ASP A 354 9.60 4.27 -58.12
CA ASP A 354 10.31 5.47 -58.55
C ASP A 354 11.70 5.46 -57.91
N GLU A 355 12.68 5.15 -58.77
CA GLU A 355 14.11 5.41 -58.61
C GLU A 355 14.40 6.92 -58.71
N ASP A 356 15.56 7.30 -58.15
CA ASP A 356 16.42 8.43 -58.53
C ASP A 356 15.97 9.88 -58.30
N ASN A 357 16.63 10.58 -57.37
CA ASN A 357 17.78 11.43 -57.72
C ASN A 357 18.38 12.19 -56.52
N GLU A 358 19.71 12.24 -56.56
CA GLU A 358 20.68 13.25 -56.06
C GLU A 358 20.79 13.62 -54.56
#